data_AF-A0A4Q5TAM5-F1
#
_entry.id   AF-A0A4Q5TAM5-F1
#
_cell.length_a   1.000
_cell.length_b   1.000
_cell.length_c   1.000
_cell.angle_alpha   90.00
_cell.angle_beta   90.00
_cell.angle_gamma   90.00
#
_symmetry.space_group_name_H-M   'P 1'
#
loop_
_entity.id
_entity.type
_entity.pdbx_description
1 polymer ?
#
loop_
_entity_poly.entity_id
_entity_poly.type
_entity_poly.pdbx_seq_one_letter_code
_entity_poly.pdbx_strand_id
1 'polypeptide(L)'
;GAAAPSGPEQIAGTNFIGQVIDGLDPKDLRGAVDEAKGRIGSGVIALVAVNEGRASVAVGVTQGVPYNAVDLVKAAVAALGGQGGGGRPDMAQGGGPDGSKGAEALAAVRAALEAVTA
;
A
#
# COMPACT_ATOMS: atom_id res chain seq x y z
N GLY A 1 11.99 20.95 4.80
CA GLY A 1 11.61 19.64 4.25
C GLY A 1 10.19 19.37 4.70
N ALA A 2 9.27 19.14 3.76
CA ALA A 2 7.87 18.90 4.09
C ALA A 2 7.77 17.62 4.92
N ALA A 3 7.38 17.76 6.19
CA ALA A 3 6.98 16.64 7.01
C ALA A 3 5.76 16.00 6.34
N ALA A 4 5.88 14.75 5.91
CA ALA A 4 4.71 13.95 5.58
C ALA A 4 3.75 14.01 6.79
N PRO A 5 2.43 14.15 6.56
CA PRO A 5 1.47 14.35 7.64
C PRO A 5 1.62 13.23 8.68
N SER A 6 1.69 13.60 9.95
CA SER A 6 1.93 12.69 11.08
C SER A 6 0.70 11.82 11.42
N GLY A 7 -0.19 11.60 10.46
CA GLY A 7 -1.45 10.88 10.61
C GLY A 7 -2.00 10.40 9.26
N PRO A 8 -3.03 9.53 9.28
CA PRO A 8 -3.64 9.01 8.07
C PRO A 8 -4.25 10.15 7.23
N GLU A 9 -4.07 10.08 5.91
CA GLU A 9 -4.81 10.96 5.00
C GLU A 9 -6.21 10.39 4.76
N GLN A 10 -7.16 11.24 4.38
CA GLN A 10 -8.54 10.80 4.13
C GLN A 10 -8.82 10.78 2.62
N ILE A 11 -9.17 9.62 2.11
CA ILE A 11 -9.47 9.39 0.68
C ILE A 11 -10.85 8.77 0.59
N ALA A 12 -11.76 9.49 -0.06
CA ALA A 12 -13.14 9.05 -0.22
C ALA A 12 -13.81 8.57 1.09
N GLY A 13 -13.59 9.32 2.18
CA GLY A 13 -14.10 9.00 3.52
C GLY A 13 -13.39 7.85 4.25
N THR A 14 -12.33 7.28 3.67
CA THR A 14 -11.54 6.18 4.25
C THR A 14 -10.16 6.69 4.67
N ASN A 15 -9.71 6.32 5.88
CA ASN A 15 -8.35 6.63 6.30
C ASN A 15 -7.36 5.81 5.49
N PHE A 16 -6.29 6.45 5.05
CA PHE A 16 -5.23 5.82 4.27
C PHE A 16 -3.86 6.19 4.81
N ILE A 17 -2.97 5.20 4.90
CA ILE A 17 -1.55 5.39 5.18
C ILE A 17 -0.77 4.79 4.03
N GLY A 18 -0.07 5.64 3.28
CA GLY A 18 0.84 5.25 2.21
C GLY A 18 2.27 5.63 2.55
N GLN A 19 3.21 4.69 2.56
CA GLN A 19 4.61 5.00 2.83
C GLN A 19 5.57 4.16 1.98
N VAL A 20 6.62 4.82 1.47
CA VAL A 20 7.79 4.16 0.86
C VAL A 20 8.88 4.07 1.93
N ILE A 21 9.48 2.89 2.05
CA ILE A 21 10.49 2.56 3.06
C ILE A 21 11.69 1.95 2.34
N ASP A 22 12.78 2.70 2.29
CA ASP A 22 14.06 2.22 1.74
C ASP A 22 14.73 1.24 2.71
N GLY A 23 15.22 0.11 2.17
CA GLY A 23 16.00 -0.87 2.93
C GLY A 23 15.20 -1.79 3.86
N LEU A 24 13.86 -1.74 3.84
CA LEU A 24 13.03 -2.67 4.60
C LEU A 24 13.01 -4.03 3.92
N ASP A 25 13.32 -5.11 4.63
CA ASP A 25 13.25 -6.46 4.07
C ASP A 25 11.80 -6.78 3.62
N PRO A 26 11.58 -7.21 2.36
CA PRO A 26 10.24 -7.56 1.86
C PRO A 26 9.48 -8.58 2.74
N LYS A 27 10.19 -9.42 3.50
CA LYS A 27 9.57 -10.39 4.42
C LYS A 27 8.92 -9.71 5.64
N ASP A 28 9.44 -8.55 6.04
CA ASP A 28 8.99 -7.79 7.22
C ASP A 28 7.82 -6.86 6.87
N LEU A 29 7.63 -6.58 5.57
CA LEU A 29 6.63 -5.67 5.05
C LEU A 29 5.21 -6.01 5.52
N ARG A 30 4.85 -7.30 5.53
CA ARG A 30 3.54 -7.75 6.02
C ARG A 30 3.34 -7.43 7.51
N GLY A 31 4.35 -7.67 8.33
CA GLY A 31 4.30 -7.37 9.76
C GLY A 31 4.16 -5.87 10.01
N ALA A 32 4.87 -5.04 9.24
CA ALA A 32 4.76 -3.58 9.30
C ALA A 32 3.35 -3.09 8.91
N VAL A 33 2.71 -3.68 7.90
CA VAL A 33 1.32 -3.37 7.54
C VAL A 33 0.37 -3.76 8.67
N ASP A 34 0.52 -4.95 9.27
CA ASP A 34 -0.33 -5.39 10.39
C ASP A 34 -0.18 -4.47 11.62
N GLU A 35 1.04 -4.02 11.95
CA GLU A 35 1.26 -3.03 13.01
C GLU A 35 0.54 -1.71 12.70
N ALA A 36 0.69 -1.20 11.48
CA ALA A 36 0.04 0.03 11.05
C ALA A 36 -1.49 -0.07 11.07
N LYS A 37 -2.06 -1.24 10.71
CA LYS A 37 -3.49 -1.55 10.88
C LYS A 37 -3.95 -1.43 12.33
N GLY A 38 -3.15 -1.94 13.26
CA GLY A 38 -3.43 -1.80 14.69
C GLY A 38 -3.44 -0.34 15.17
N ARG A 39 -2.64 0.53 14.55
CA ARG A 39 -2.49 1.95 14.94
C ARG A 39 -3.54 2.87 14.32
N ILE A 40 -3.94 2.63 13.07
CA ILE A 40 -4.93 3.45 12.36
C ILE A 40 -6.38 3.18 12.81
N GLY A 41 -6.64 2.01 13.39
CA GLY A 41 -7.96 1.57 13.83
C GLY A 41 -8.85 1.10 12.67
N SER A 42 -9.23 2.03 11.78
CA SER A 42 -10.02 1.72 10.58
C SER A 42 -9.47 2.46 9.36
N GLY A 43 -9.15 1.74 8.29
CA GLY A 43 -8.65 2.29 7.04
C GLY A 43 -7.92 1.27 6.14
N VAL A 44 -7.15 1.81 5.21
CA VAL A 44 -6.30 1.09 4.26
C VAL A 44 -4.85 1.50 4.47
N ILE A 45 -3.93 0.54 4.45
CA ILE A 45 -2.51 0.77 4.62
C ILE A 45 -1.82 0.21 3.38
N ALA A 46 -0.96 0.99 2.74
CA ALA A 46 -0.09 0.54 1.65
C ALA A 46 1.36 0.90 1.98
N LEU A 47 2.22 -0.11 2.11
CA LEU A 47 3.65 0.08 2.35
C LEU A 47 4.44 -0.45 1.17
N VAL A 48 5.42 0.32 0.72
CA VAL A 48 6.36 -0.07 -0.35
C VAL A 48 7.76 -0.18 0.25
N ALA A 49 8.36 -1.35 0.16
CA ALA A 49 9.77 -1.58 0.49
C ALA A 49 10.62 -1.48 -0.78
N VAL A 50 11.62 -0.61 -0.79
CA VAL A 50 12.59 -0.49 -1.90
C VAL A 50 13.92 -1.12 -1.52
N ASN A 51 14.37 -2.10 -2.29
CA ASN A 51 15.65 -2.78 -2.09
C ASN A 51 16.30 -3.11 -3.43
N GLU A 52 17.60 -2.82 -3.54
CA GLU A 52 18.43 -3.22 -4.69
C GLU A 52 17.80 -2.85 -6.06
N GLY A 53 17.20 -1.66 -6.13
CA GLY A 53 16.53 -1.16 -7.33
C GLY A 53 15.16 -1.76 -7.63
N ARG A 54 14.65 -2.67 -6.79
CA ARG A 54 13.32 -3.28 -6.89
C ARG A 54 12.39 -2.75 -5.79
N ALA A 55 11.08 -2.88 -6.01
CA ALA A 55 10.08 -2.57 -4.99
C ALA A 55 9.19 -3.77 -4.70
N SER A 56 8.89 -3.94 -3.41
CA SER A 56 7.84 -4.83 -2.91
C SER A 56 6.76 -3.99 -2.26
N VAL A 57 5.50 -4.35 -2.42
CA VAL A 57 4.36 -3.61 -1.87
C VAL A 57 3.45 -4.57 -1.12
N ALA A 58 2.94 -4.14 0.03
CA ALA A 58 1.89 -4.83 0.75
C ALA A 58 0.77 -3.84 1.07
N VAL A 59 -0.46 -4.32 0.89
CA VAL A 59 -1.68 -3.56 1.20
C VAL A 59 -2.48 -4.32 2.24
N GLY A 60 -2.90 -3.62 3.28
CA GLY A 60 -3.75 -4.13 4.33
C GLY A 60 -5.04 -3.31 4.44
N VAL A 61 -6.16 -4.00 4.59
CA VAL A 61 -7.47 -3.39 4.79
C VAL A 61 -8.00 -3.82 6.15
N THR A 62 -8.42 -2.87 6.98
CA THR A 62 -9.04 -3.18 8.28
C THR A 62 -10.46 -3.72 8.11
N GLN A 63 -10.98 -4.41 9.12
CA GLN A 63 -12.35 -4.91 9.08
C GLN A 63 -13.39 -3.79 8.89
N GLY A 64 -14.42 -4.06 8.09
CA GLY A 64 -15.53 -3.13 7.83
C GLY A 64 -15.24 -2.06 6.78
N VAL A 65 -14.01 -1.99 6.27
CA VAL A 65 -13.62 -1.08 5.18
C VAL A 65 -13.92 -1.76 3.84
N PRO A 66 -14.70 -1.14 2.93
CA PRO A 66 -15.27 -1.80 1.75
C PRO A 66 -14.28 -1.88 0.57
N TYR A 67 -13.03 -2.26 0.83
CA TYR A 67 -12.00 -2.40 -0.19
C TYR A 67 -11.36 -3.79 -0.14
N ASN A 68 -10.86 -4.24 -1.29
CA ASN A 68 -10.16 -5.50 -1.43
C ASN A 68 -8.66 -5.25 -1.58
N ALA A 69 -7.86 -5.69 -0.61
CA ALA A 69 -6.41 -5.53 -0.63
C ALA A 69 -5.76 -6.13 -1.88
N VAL A 70 -6.33 -7.20 -2.45
CA VAL A 70 -5.81 -7.84 -3.67
C VAL A 70 -5.94 -6.91 -4.87
N ASP A 71 -7.04 -6.18 -4.99
CA ASP A 71 -7.26 -5.28 -6.13
C ASP A 71 -6.38 -4.04 -6.01
N LEU A 72 -6.22 -3.52 -4.80
CA LEU A 72 -5.33 -2.41 -4.50
C LEU A 72 -3.85 -2.76 -4.74
N VAL A 73 -3.39 -3.94 -4.31
CA VAL A 73 -1.99 -4.33 -4.52
C VAL A 73 -1.69 -4.55 -5.99
N LYS A 74 -2.65 -5.04 -6.79
CA LYS A 74 -2.46 -5.18 -8.24
C LYS A 74 -2.27 -3.84 -8.93
N ALA A 75 -3.01 -2.80 -8.52
CA ALA A 75 -2.82 -1.44 -9.03
C ALA A 75 -1.40 -0.92 -8.71
N ALA A 76 -0.92 -1.13 -7.48
CA ALA A 76 0.43 -0.77 -7.08
C ALA A 76 1.51 -1.55 -7.86
N VAL A 77 1.35 -2.87 -8.00
CA VAL A 77 2.31 -3.74 -8.72
C VAL A 77 2.44 -3.34 -10.18
N ALA A 78 1.33 -2.99 -10.84
CA ALA A 78 1.34 -2.52 -12.22
C ALA A 78 2.16 -1.22 -12.36
N ALA A 79 2.04 -0.29 -11.41
CA ALA A 79 2.83 0.95 -11.40
C ALA A 79 4.34 0.67 -11.24
N LEU A 80 4.72 -0.34 -10.44
CA LEU A 80 6.11 -0.79 -10.28
C LEU A 80 6.67 -1.54 -11.50
N GLY A 81 5.89 -1.70 -12.58
CA GLY A 81 6.24 -2.50 -13.75
C GLY A 81 6.26 -4.00 -13.47
N GLY A 82 5.68 -4.44 -12.36
CA GLY A 82 5.51 -5.84 -12.00
C GLY A 82 4.23 -6.43 -12.59
N GLN A 83 4.06 -7.74 -12.42
CA GLN A 83 2.84 -8.44 -12.79
C GLN A 83 2.32 -9.25 -11.60
N GLY A 84 1.01 -9.18 -11.36
CA GLY A 84 0.34 -9.96 -10.33
C GLY A 84 0.22 -9.23 -9.00
N GLY A 85 0.46 -9.94 -7.91
CA GLY A 85 0.07 -9.53 -6.56
C GLY A 85 -1.12 -10.36 -6.07
N GLY A 86 -1.06 -10.81 -4.82
CA GLY A 86 -2.02 -11.78 -4.30
C GLY A 86 -2.01 -11.87 -2.78
N GLY A 87 -3.00 -12.59 -2.26
CA GLY A 87 -3.23 -12.72 -0.83
C GLY A 87 -4.71 -12.87 -0.54
N ARG A 88 -5.12 -12.28 0.58
CA ARG A 88 -6.50 -12.28 1.06
C ARG A 88 -7.13 -10.89 0.88
N PRO A 89 -8.47 -10.77 0.93
CA PRO A 89 -9.14 -9.47 0.82
C PRO A 89 -8.72 -8.44 1.88
N ASP A 90 -8.26 -8.88 3.05
CA ASP A 90 -7.79 -8.04 4.15
C ASP A 90 -6.27 -7.74 4.13
N MET A 91 -5.51 -8.47 3.32
CA MET A 91 -4.05 -8.40 3.26
C MET A 91 -3.51 -9.04 1.99
N ALA A 92 -2.83 -8.26 1.16
CA ALA A 92 -2.20 -8.74 -0.08
C ALA A 92 -0.80 -8.15 -0.27
N GLN A 93 0.03 -8.85 -1.04
CA GLN A 93 1.41 -8.44 -1.32
C GLN A 93 1.79 -8.71 -2.77
N GLY A 94 2.77 -7.96 -3.27
CA GLY A 94 3.36 -8.11 -4.59
C GLY A 94 4.63 -7.29 -4.74
N GLY A 95 5.14 -7.16 -5.96
CA GLY A 95 6.31 -6.33 -6.22
C GLY A 95 6.58 -6.17 -7.71
N GLY A 96 7.51 -5.29 -8.03
CA GLY A 96 7.93 -4.99 -9.39
C GLY A 96 9.42 -4.66 -9.48
N PRO A 97 9.97 -4.67 -10.71
CA PRO A 97 11.38 -4.44 -10.96
C PRO A 97 11.81 -2.98 -10.77
N ASP A 98 10.88 -2.02 -10.71
CA ASP A 98 11.21 -0.59 -10.65
C ASP A 98 10.98 -0.01 -9.26
N GLY A 99 12.04 -0.06 -8.44
CA GLY A 99 12.05 0.50 -7.08
C GLY A 99 11.85 2.01 -7.03
N SER A 100 12.17 2.72 -8.12
CA SER A 100 12.05 4.19 -8.18
C SER A 100 10.59 4.64 -8.21
N LYS A 101 9.67 3.75 -8.59
CA LYS A 101 8.23 4.02 -8.74
C LYS A 101 7.42 3.77 -7.47
N GLY A 102 8.07 3.72 -6.30
CA GLY A 102 7.38 3.51 -5.04
C GLY A 102 6.30 4.55 -4.76
N ALA A 103 6.55 5.82 -5.10
CA ALA A 103 5.56 6.88 -4.95
C ALA A 103 4.39 6.70 -5.93
N GLU A 104 4.66 6.35 -7.18
CA GLU A 104 3.64 6.03 -8.19
C GLU A 104 2.79 4.82 -7.81
N ALA A 105 3.38 3.81 -7.17
CA ALA A 105 2.66 2.67 -6.64
C ALA A 105 1.65 3.08 -5.57
N LEU A 106 2.03 3.96 -4.64
CA LEU A 106 1.09 4.53 -3.66
C LEU A 106 0.03 5.38 -4.34
N ALA A 107 0.39 6.21 -5.32
CA ALA A 107 -0.56 7.01 -6.08
C ALA A 107 -1.60 6.14 -6.82
N ALA A 108 -1.19 4.98 -7.34
CA ALA A 108 -2.11 4.02 -7.94
C ALA A 108 -3.10 3.43 -6.92
N VAL A 109 -2.65 3.16 -5.68
CA VAL A 109 -3.56 2.75 -4.60
C VAL A 109 -4.55 3.86 -4.27
N ARG A 110 -4.09 5.11 -4.14
CA ARG A 110 -4.95 6.27 -3.87
C ARG A 110 -6.04 6.41 -4.94
N ALA A 111 -5.65 6.38 -6.21
CA ALA A 111 -6.59 6.47 -7.32
C ALA A 111 -7.61 5.31 -7.32
N ALA A 112 -7.18 4.09 -6.95
CA ALA A 112 -8.08 2.96 -6.80
C ALA A 112 -9.08 3.13 -5.65
N LEU A 113 -8.70 3.81 -4.56
CA LEU A 113 -9.62 4.15 -3.48
C LEU A 113 -10.67 5.18 -3.95
N GLU A 114 -10.25 6.20 -4.69
CA GLU A 114 -11.16 7.22 -5.23
C GLU A 114 -12.16 6.63 -6.23
N ALA A 115 -11.70 5.74 -7.12
CA ALA A 115 -12.51 5.16 -8.20
C ALA A 115 -13.66 4.27 -7.73
N VAL A 116 -13.58 3.69 -6.52
CA VAL A 116 -14.64 2.83 -5.96
C VAL A 116 -15.82 3.65 -5.41
N THR A 117 -15.62 4.95 -5.21
CA THR A 117 -16.64 5.86 -4.65
C THR A 117 -17.37 6.73 -5.68
N ALA A 118 -16.98 6.62 -6.96
CA ALA A 118 -17.67 7.24 -8.10
C ALA A 118 -18.73 6.30 -8.67
#